data_AF-A0A450TV10-F1
#
_entry.id   AF-A0A450TV10-F1
#
_cell.length_a   1.000
_cell.length_b   1.000
_cell.length_c   1.000
_cell.angle_alpha   90.00
_cell.angle_beta   90.00
_cell.angle_gamma   90.00
#
_symmetry.space_group_name_H-M   'P 1'
#
loop_
_entity.id
_entity.type
_entity.pdbx_description
1 polymer ?
#
loop_
_entity_poly.entity_id
_entity_poly.type
_entity_poly.pdbx_seq_one_letter_code
_entity_poly.pdbx_strand_id
1 'polypeptide(L)'
;MYNETFKLSTDIADAWIIGEKGAYDYAYGGTRKMATDASDDAVEEELFSLMHYESHFKNCLINQAIEDGALDKFSAELPKGFMNSKVGGGRCLFRPKSKTIDQILSDPSHENFEKTIMVLFQEIGGLLNKKNGRIKLTPDFGKFSGVSDILGVFTPHVLGIRCEDGGCGGKSSYTTTGIISALETLDVHSYKDRSVTLIGSDGALGIDVADYFLTNSYAHTQVCDVVYDKDNIEFPGASSAIGSLPAKWGEFTDPCLRRGGLIVATTVGNELENSNWHIIPEGTLLLEFGQTASS
;
A
#
# COMPACT_ATOMS: atom_id res chain seq x y z
N MET A 1 0.89 -25.57 -4.93
CA MET A 1 1.24 -24.22 -5.45
C MET A 1 2.76 -24.16 -5.53
N TYR A 2 3.33 -23.79 -6.68
CA TYR A 2 4.78 -23.74 -6.85
C TYR A 2 5.23 -22.28 -6.76
N ASN A 3 6.23 -21.99 -5.94
CA ASN A 3 6.89 -20.69 -5.89
C ASN A 3 8.40 -20.87 -6.12
N GLU A 4 9.08 -19.76 -6.37
CA GLU A 4 10.53 -19.66 -6.24
C GLU A 4 10.87 -18.62 -5.19
N THR A 5 11.75 -19.00 -4.28
CA THR A 5 12.28 -18.11 -3.24
C THR A 5 13.79 -17.99 -3.43
N PHE A 6 14.30 -16.78 -3.30
CA PHE A 6 15.71 -16.44 -3.37
C PHE A 6 16.11 -15.69 -2.12
N LYS A 7 17.27 -16.05 -1.55
CA LYS A 7 17.89 -15.30 -0.47
C LYS A 7 19.17 -14.63 -0.99
N LEU A 8 19.31 -13.35 -0.73
CA LEU A 8 20.49 -12.54 -0.99
C LEU A 8 21.02 -12.05 0.36
N SER A 9 22.34 -12.00 0.50
CA SER A 9 22.99 -11.42 1.68
C SER A 9 24.02 -10.40 1.21
N THR A 10 23.93 -9.20 1.75
CA THR A 10 24.86 -8.09 1.51
C THR A 10 25.51 -7.67 2.83
N ASP A 11 26.43 -6.71 2.81
CA ASP A 11 27.00 -6.18 4.06
C ASP A 11 25.97 -5.40 4.89
N ILE A 12 24.87 -4.94 4.27
CA ILE A 12 23.89 -4.09 4.95
C ILE A 12 22.61 -4.82 5.37
N ALA A 13 22.19 -5.83 4.61
CA ALA A 13 20.91 -6.51 4.81
C ALA A 13 20.91 -7.90 4.20
N ASP A 14 20.08 -8.78 4.76
CA ASP A 14 19.62 -9.99 4.11
C ASP A 14 18.29 -9.70 3.42
N ALA A 15 18.06 -10.23 2.23
CA ALA A 15 16.81 -10.06 1.48
C ALA A 15 16.28 -11.39 0.98
N TRP A 16 14.97 -11.55 1.04
CA TRP A 16 14.22 -12.68 0.52
C TRP A 16 13.26 -12.20 -0.54
N ILE A 17 13.31 -12.84 -1.70
CA ILE A 17 12.46 -12.52 -2.84
C ILE A 17 11.71 -13.77 -3.22
N ILE A 18 10.39 -13.68 -3.27
CA ILE A 18 9.51 -14.78 -3.66
C ILE A 18 8.72 -14.38 -4.90
N GLY A 19 8.54 -15.33 -5.81
CA GLY A 19 7.69 -15.20 -6.98
C GLY A 19 6.87 -16.46 -7.19
N GLU A 20 5.59 -16.30 -7.46
CA GLU A 20 4.73 -17.40 -7.81
C GLU A 20 5.07 -17.96 -9.19
N LYS A 21 5.11 -19.29 -9.30
CA LYS A 21 5.24 -20.03 -10.55
C LYS A 21 3.88 -20.48 -11.06
N GLY A 22 3.70 -20.44 -12.38
CA GLY A 22 2.46 -20.82 -13.03
C GLY A 22 2.34 -20.19 -14.40
N ALA A 23 1.11 -20.21 -14.94
CA ALA A 23 0.73 -19.58 -16.20
C ALA A 23 0.55 -18.05 -16.03
N TYR A 24 1.57 -17.40 -15.48
CA TYR A 24 1.68 -15.95 -15.34
C TYR A 24 2.87 -15.47 -16.14
N ASP A 25 2.73 -14.33 -16.81
CA ASP A 25 3.82 -13.69 -17.56
C ASP A 25 4.92 -13.20 -16.62
N TYR A 26 4.55 -12.69 -15.45
CA TYR A 26 5.47 -12.34 -14.36
C TYR A 26 4.76 -12.33 -13.00
N ALA A 27 5.56 -12.41 -11.93
CA ALA A 27 5.13 -12.18 -10.56
C ALA A 27 5.41 -10.74 -10.15
N TYR A 28 4.51 -10.13 -9.38
CA TYR A 28 4.66 -8.74 -8.94
C TYR A 28 4.25 -8.54 -7.48
N GLY A 29 5.03 -7.72 -6.78
CA GLY A 29 4.58 -7.08 -5.55
C GLY A 29 5.61 -6.15 -4.90
N GLY A 30 5.28 -5.71 -3.69
CA GLY A 30 6.05 -4.71 -2.96
C GLY A 30 7.35 -5.23 -2.36
N THR A 31 8.22 -4.29 -1.99
CA THR A 31 9.38 -4.55 -1.12
C THR A 31 9.13 -3.93 0.25
N ARG A 32 9.34 -4.69 1.33
CA ARG A 32 9.13 -4.24 2.72
C ARG A 32 10.35 -4.54 3.60
N LYS A 33 10.63 -3.63 4.54
CA LYS A 33 11.67 -3.77 5.57
C LYS A 33 11.14 -4.55 6.77
N MET A 34 11.95 -5.45 7.30
CA MET A 34 11.67 -6.23 8.52
C MET A 34 12.48 -5.69 9.71
N ALA A 35 12.01 -5.97 10.93
CA ALA A 35 12.77 -5.66 12.14
C ALA A 35 14.11 -6.40 12.18
N THR A 36 15.15 -5.77 12.72
CA THR A 36 16.53 -6.32 12.75
C THR A 36 16.66 -7.65 13.48
N ASP A 37 15.75 -7.93 14.40
CA ASP A 37 15.72 -9.10 15.26
C ASP A 37 14.71 -10.17 14.80
N ALA A 38 13.98 -9.94 13.70
CA ALA A 38 13.12 -10.96 13.10
C ALA A 38 13.95 -12.21 12.72
N SER A 39 13.47 -13.41 13.06
CA SER A 39 14.12 -14.66 12.67
C SER A 39 13.96 -14.95 11.18
N ASP A 40 14.83 -15.80 10.62
CA ASP A 40 14.70 -16.23 9.22
C ASP A 40 13.33 -16.88 8.97
N ASP A 41 12.86 -17.73 9.89
CA ASP A 41 11.55 -18.39 9.81
C ASP A 41 10.41 -17.37 9.78
N ALA A 42 10.46 -16.34 10.65
CA ALA A 42 9.44 -15.29 10.67
C ALA A 42 9.43 -14.46 9.38
N VAL A 43 10.61 -14.19 8.81
CA VAL A 43 10.71 -13.50 7.51
C VAL A 43 10.15 -14.37 6.39
N GLU A 44 10.42 -15.67 6.37
CA GLU A 44 9.93 -16.58 5.33
C GLU A 44 8.41 -16.82 5.42
N GLU A 45 7.86 -16.93 6.64
CA GLU A 45 6.42 -17.01 6.89
C GLU A 45 5.70 -15.74 6.38
N GLU A 46 6.21 -14.57 6.78
CA GLU A 46 5.65 -13.29 6.34
C GLU A 46 5.77 -13.09 4.83
N LEU A 47 6.92 -13.47 4.25
CA LEU A 47 7.17 -13.38 2.81
C LEU A 47 6.15 -14.20 2.03
N PHE A 48 5.88 -15.42 2.47
CA PHE A 48 4.87 -16.28 1.86
C PHE A 48 3.46 -15.70 2.03
N SER A 49 3.12 -15.24 3.24
CA SER A 49 1.82 -14.65 3.55
C SER A 49 1.51 -13.46 2.64
N LEU A 50 2.42 -12.48 2.56
CA LEU A 50 2.24 -11.28 1.72
C LEU A 50 2.26 -11.59 0.22
N MET A 51 3.06 -12.56 -0.21
CA MET A 51 3.05 -12.99 -1.60
C MET A 51 1.70 -13.61 -1.97
N HIS A 52 1.19 -14.50 -1.12
CA HIS A 52 0.01 -15.30 -1.45
C HIS A 52 -1.31 -14.55 -1.17
N TYR A 53 -1.51 -14.09 0.06
CA TYR A 53 -2.78 -13.53 0.51
C TYR A 53 -2.98 -12.07 0.09
N GLU A 54 -1.90 -11.31 -0.10
CA GLU A 54 -2.00 -9.93 -0.55
C GLU A 54 -1.76 -9.82 -2.07
N SER A 55 -0.58 -10.24 -2.54
CA SER A 55 -0.14 -9.92 -3.90
C SER A 55 -0.79 -10.82 -4.95
N HIS A 56 -0.74 -12.15 -4.76
CA HIS A 56 -1.36 -13.11 -5.67
C HIS A 56 -2.88 -12.98 -5.70
N PHE A 57 -3.52 -12.95 -4.54
CA PHE A 57 -4.98 -12.84 -4.45
C PHE A 57 -5.49 -11.59 -5.19
N LYS A 58 -4.89 -10.43 -4.92
CA LYS A 58 -5.20 -9.18 -5.63
C LYS A 58 -5.02 -9.30 -7.14
N ASN A 59 -3.89 -9.86 -7.58
CA ASN A 59 -3.63 -9.99 -9.02
C ASN A 59 -4.59 -11.00 -9.68
N CYS A 60 -5.05 -12.04 -8.98
CA CYS A 60 -6.10 -12.92 -9.49
C CYS A 60 -7.42 -12.19 -9.72
N LEU A 61 -7.83 -11.34 -8.77
CA LEU A 61 -9.04 -10.52 -8.93
C LEU A 61 -8.91 -9.54 -10.10
N ILE A 62 -7.74 -8.89 -10.26
CA ILE A 62 -7.48 -7.98 -11.38
C ILE A 62 -7.49 -8.74 -12.71
N ASN A 63 -6.78 -9.87 -12.80
CA ASN A 63 -6.74 -10.71 -14.00
C ASN A 63 -8.17 -11.16 -14.38
N GLN A 64 -8.97 -11.60 -13.41
CA GLN A 64 -10.36 -12.00 -13.64
C GLN A 64 -11.21 -10.84 -14.15
N ALA A 65 -11.10 -9.64 -13.54
CA ALA A 65 -11.83 -8.47 -14.00
C ALA A 65 -11.48 -8.09 -15.45
N ILE A 66 -10.22 -8.23 -15.85
CA ILE A 66 -9.79 -8.02 -17.23
C ILE A 66 -10.39 -9.07 -18.15
N GLU A 67 -10.37 -10.35 -17.76
CA GLU A 67 -10.97 -11.46 -18.52
C GLU A 67 -12.49 -11.30 -18.68
N ASP A 68 -13.17 -10.74 -17.67
CA ASP A 68 -14.60 -10.45 -17.67
C ASP A 68 -14.96 -9.18 -18.48
N GLY A 69 -13.97 -8.52 -19.10
CA GLY A 69 -14.18 -7.39 -20.01
C GLY A 69 -14.28 -6.03 -19.32
N ALA A 70 -13.83 -5.89 -18.06
CA ALA A 70 -13.88 -4.60 -17.34
C ALA A 70 -13.18 -3.45 -18.08
N LEU A 71 -12.21 -3.78 -18.94
CA LEU A 71 -11.42 -2.83 -19.73
C LEU A 71 -11.72 -2.84 -21.23
N ASP A 72 -12.72 -3.57 -21.71
CA ASP A 72 -12.99 -3.74 -23.16
C ASP A 72 -13.21 -2.41 -23.87
N LYS A 73 -13.92 -1.48 -23.21
CA LYS A 73 -14.18 -0.13 -23.73
C LYS A 73 -12.91 0.71 -23.94
N PHE A 74 -11.80 0.34 -23.29
CA PHE A 74 -10.50 1.01 -23.38
C PHE A 74 -9.50 0.25 -24.27
N SER A 75 -9.90 -0.86 -24.89
CA SER A 75 -9.00 -1.73 -25.65
C SER A 75 -8.17 -1.02 -26.73
N ALA A 76 -8.70 0.05 -27.34
CA ALA A 76 -7.99 0.87 -28.33
C ALA A 76 -6.93 1.81 -27.73
N GLU A 77 -7.01 2.11 -26.43
CA GLU A 77 -6.13 3.03 -25.71
C GLU A 77 -5.03 2.28 -24.93
N LEU A 78 -5.23 0.99 -24.68
CA LEU A 78 -4.32 0.19 -23.87
C LEU A 78 -3.07 -0.26 -24.66
N PRO A 79 -1.91 -0.38 -23.98
CA PRO A 79 -0.70 -0.91 -24.60
C PRO A 79 -0.91 -2.31 -25.18
N LYS A 80 -0.24 -2.59 -26.29
CA LYS A 80 -0.30 -3.90 -26.95
C LYS A 80 0.09 -5.01 -25.96
N GLY A 81 -0.78 -6.02 -25.84
CA GLY A 81 -0.57 -7.19 -24.99
C GLY A 81 -1.01 -7.01 -23.54
N PHE A 82 -1.42 -5.80 -23.11
CA PHE A 82 -1.89 -5.55 -21.74
C PHE A 82 -3.04 -6.48 -21.35
N MET A 83 -4.08 -6.57 -22.20
CA MET A 83 -5.27 -7.40 -21.97
C MET A 83 -4.97 -8.90 -21.88
N ASN A 84 -3.82 -9.34 -22.41
CA ASN A 84 -3.42 -10.75 -22.41
C ASN A 84 -2.42 -11.07 -21.29
N SER A 85 -1.91 -10.05 -20.58
CA SER A 85 -0.87 -10.21 -19.57
C SER A 85 -1.49 -10.68 -18.26
N LYS A 86 -1.07 -11.86 -17.77
CA LYS A 86 -1.47 -12.39 -16.47
C LYS A 86 -0.37 -12.16 -15.45
N VAL A 87 -0.72 -11.50 -14.35
CA VAL A 87 0.21 -11.19 -13.26
C VAL A 87 0.00 -12.13 -12.09
N GLY A 88 1.08 -12.72 -11.57
CA GLY A 88 1.07 -13.57 -10.36
C GLY A 88 1.55 -12.83 -9.12
N GLY A 89 1.55 -13.49 -7.96
CA GLY A 89 2.05 -12.89 -6.72
C GLY A 89 3.57 -12.84 -6.63
N GLY A 90 4.13 -11.70 -6.24
CA GLY A 90 5.54 -11.56 -5.90
C GLY A 90 5.73 -10.73 -4.63
N ARG A 91 6.87 -10.89 -3.95
CA ARG A 91 7.20 -10.05 -2.79
C ARG A 91 8.70 -10.03 -2.54
N CYS A 92 9.17 -8.95 -1.94
CA CYS A 92 10.52 -8.87 -1.39
C CYS A 92 10.45 -8.40 0.06
N LEU A 93 11.14 -9.09 0.96
CA LEU A 93 11.42 -8.64 2.31
C LEU A 93 12.92 -8.46 2.49
N PHE A 94 13.34 -7.47 3.27
CA PHE A 94 14.73 -7.36 3.67
C PHE A 94 14.87 -7.00 5.14
N ARG A 95 15.88 -7.57 5.78
CA ARG A 95 16.21 -7.39 7.20
C ARG A 95 17.57 -6.69 7.30
N PRO A 96 17.63 -5.47 7.85
CA PRO A 96 18.91 -4.80 8.11
C PRO A 96 19.79 -5.60 9.08
N LYS A 97 21.11 -5.60 8.87
CA LYS A 97 22.07 -6.34 9.71
C LYS A 97 22.40 -5.68 11.04
N SER A 98 22.02 -4.41 11.24
CA SER A 98 22.24 -3.69 12.49
C SER A 98 21.18 -2.62 12.72
N LYS A 99 21.01 -2.20 13.99
CA LYS A 99 20.13 -1.09 14.36
C LYS A 99 20.52 0.23 13.68
N THR A 100 21.81 0.46 13.45
CA THR A 100 22.29 1.66 12.76
C THR A 100 21.82 1.66 11.29
N ILE A 101 21.94 0.52 10.60
CA ILE A 101 21.45 0.41 9.22
C ILE A 101 19.93 0.52 9.19
N ASP A 102 19.25 -0.08 10.16
CA ASP A 102 17.79 0.03 10.28
C ASP A 102 17.33 1.48 10.44
N GLN A 103 18.00 2.27 11.28
CA GLN A 103 17.72 3.70 11.43
C GLN A 103 17.89 4.46 10.12
N ILE A 104 19.00 4.21 9.40
CA ILE A 104 19.25 4.82 8.09
C ILE A 104 18.13 4.45 7.12
N LEU A 105 17.80 3.17 6.99
CA LEU A 105 16.83 2.65 6.01
C LEU A 105 15.36 2.90 6.40
N SER A 106 15.10 3.38 7.61
CA SER A 106 13.76 3.79 8.05
C SER A 106 13.40 5.21 7.64
N ASP A 107 14.40 6.02 7.30
CA ASP A 107 14.23 7.43 6.97
C ASP A 107 14.88 7.74 5.60
N PRO A 108 14.09 7.79 4.52
CA PRO A 108 14.58 8.18 3.20
C PRO A 108 15.16 9.60 3.11
N SER A 109 14.93 10.46 4.10
CA SER A 109 15.58 11.78 4.19
C SER A 109 16.95 11.75 4.86
N HIS A 110 17.34 10.61 5.46
CA HIS A 110 18.63 10.44 6.09
C HIS A 110 19.76 10.57 5.05
N GLU A 111 20.80 11.35 5.37
CA GLU A 111 21.92 11.66 4.45
C GLU A 111 22.60 10.43 3.83
N ASN A 112 22.62 9.32 4.56
CA ASN A 112 23.23 8.05 4.15
C ASN A 112 22.23 7.05 3.54
N PHE A 113 20.95 7.40 3.39
CA PHE A 113 19.92 6.48 2.92
C PHE A 113 20.25 5.91 1.55
N GLU A 114 20.41 6.78 0.55
CA GLU A 114 20.62 6.40 -0.86
C GLU A 114 21.87 5.53 -1.00
N LYS A 115 23.01 5.99 -0.46
CA LYS A 115 24.26 5.24 -0.46
C LYS A 115 24.12 3.84 0.16
N THR A 116 23.34 3.73 1.23
CA THR A 116 23.13 2.46 1.93
C THR A 116 22.24 1.54 1.11
N ILE A 117 21.05 1.99 0.71
CA ILE A 117 20.08 1.14 0.00
C ILE A 117 20.59 0.69 -1.38
N MET A 118 21.43 1.49 -2.05
CA MET A 118 22.05 1.12 -3.34
C MET A 118 22.85 -0.19 -3.25
N VAL A 119 23.51 -0.47 -2.12
CA VAL A 119 24.27 -1.73 -1.93
C VAL A 119 23.34 -2.94 -2.03
N LEU A 120 22.15 -2.85 -1.41
CA LEU A 120 21.15 -3.91 -1.49
C LEU A 120 20.52 -3.97 -2.88
N PHE A 121 20.14 -2.83 -3.44
CA PHE A 121 19.43 -2.76 -4.72
C PHE A 121 20.27 -3.18 -5.92
N GLN A 122 21.59 -3.03 -5.86
CA GLN A 122 22.49 -3.56 -6.87
C GLN A 122 22.39 -5.10 -6.96
N GLU A 123 22.41 -5.79 -5.81
CA GLU A 123 22.30 -7.25 -5.77
C GLU A 123 20.89 -7.73 -6.14
N ILE A 124 19.84 -7.05 -5.65
CA ILE A 124 18.46 -7.33 -6.05
C ILE A 124 18.28 -7.14 -7.55
N GLY A 125 18.71 -6.01 -8.11
CA GLY A 125 18.63 -5.73 -9.54
C GLY A 125 19.38 -6.76 -10.38
N GLY A 126 20.57 -7.17 -9.94
CA GLY A 126 21.34 -8.25 -10.56
C GLY A 126 20.58 -9.59 -10.59
N LEU A 127 19.89 -9.95 -9.50
CA LEU A 127 19.04 -11.13 -9.45
C LEU A 127 17.84 -11.01 -10.41
N LEU A 128 17.12 -9.88 -10.38
CA LEU A 128 15.94 -9.67 -11.22
C LEU A 128 16.30 -9.73 -12.71
N ASN A 129 17.44 -9.17 -13.11
CA ASN A 129 17.96 -9.26 -14.47
C ASN A 129 18.28 -10.71 -14.87
N LYS A 130 18.91 -11.49 -13.98
CA LYS A 130 19.17 -12.93 -14.21
C LYS A 130 17.88 -13.74 -14.35
N LYS A 131 16.78 -13.26 -13.77
CA LYS A 131 15.44 -13.85 -13.88
C LYS A 131 14.64 -13.31 -15.06
N ASN A 132 15.24 -12.45 -15.89
CA ASN A 132 14.66 -11.93 -17.12
C ASN A 132 13.23 -11.40 -16.92
N GLY A 133 13.01 -10.66 -15.83
CA GLY A 133 11.72 -10.03 -15.52
C GLY A 133 10.63 -10.98 -15.02
N ARG A 134 10.97 -12.24 -14.68
CA ARG A 134 9.99 -13.18 -14.11
C ARG A 134 9.39 -12.72 -12.79
N ILE A 135 10.15 -11.91 -12.05
CA ILE A 135 9.71 -11.18 -10.86
C ILE A 135 9.94 -9.69 -11.14
N LYS A 136 8.93 -8.88 -10.84
CA LYS A 136 9.03 -7.43 -10.84
C LYS A 136 8.70 -6.91 -9.45
N LEU A 137 9.44 -5.92 -8.98
CA LEU A 137 9.24 -5.35 -7.65
C LEU A 137 8.81 -3.89 -7.74
N THR A 138 8.17 -3.40 -6.70
CA THR A 138 8.12 -1.96 -6.44
C THR A 138 8.45 -1.68 -4.99
N PRO A 139 9.63 -1.09 -4.71
CA PRO A 139 9.98 -0.62 -3.39
C PRO A 139 8.85 0.20 -2.76
N ASP A 140 8.43 -0.18 -1.56
CA ASP A 140 7.29 0.42 -0.87
C ASP A 140 7.74 0.85 0.53
N PHE A 141 8.35 2.03 0.60
CA PHE A 141 8.81 2.64 1.85
C PHE A 141 7.82 3.74 2.27
N GLY A 142 6.54 3.41 2.47
CA GLY A 142 5.53 4.37 2.93
C GLY A 142 5.34 5.55 1.97
N LYS A 143 5.46 6.79 2.48
CA LYS A 143 5.21 8.04 1.72
C LYS A 143 6.26 8.35 0.63
N PHE A 144 7.32 7.56 0.49
CA PHE A 144 8.48 7.92 -0.35
C PHE A 144 8.48 7.21 -1.72
N SER A 145 7.93 7.90 -2.73
CA SER A 145 7.84 7.37 -4.10
C SER A 145 9.18 7.19 -4.82
N GLY A 146 10.23 7.91 -4.40
CA GLY A 146 11.54 7.92 -5.07
C GLY A 146 12.38 6.65 -4.89
N VAL A 147 12.00 5.74 -3.99
CA VAL A 147 12.83 4.55 -3.72
C VAL A 147 12.81 3.56 -4.89
N SER A 148 11.72 3.53 -5.66
CA SER A 148 11.62 2.73 -6.88
C SER A 148 12.65 3.17 -7.93
N ASP A 149 12.91 4.47 -8.02
CA ASP A 149 13.87 5.04 -8.98
C ASP A 149 15.30 4.55 -8.68
N ILE A 150 15.65 4.43 -7.39
CA ILE A 150 16.97 3.92 -6.97
C ILE A 150 17.16 2.46 -7.44
N LEU A 151 16.13 1.61 -7.32
CA LEU A 151 16.20 0.24 -7.86
C LEU A 151 16.22 0.26 -9.41
N GLY A 152 15.51 1.20 -10.03
CA GLY A 152 15.45 1.38 -11.48
C GLY A 152 16.80 1.66 -12.13
N VAL A 153 17.77 2.21 -11.38
CA VAL A 153 19.16 2.35 -11.85
C VAL A 153 19.80 1.01 -12.20
N PHE A 154 19.42 -0.07 -11.51
CA PHE A 154 20.08 -1.39 -11.63
C PHE A 154 19.28 -2.39 -12.47
N THR A 155 17.98 -2.17 -12.68
CA THR A 155 17.14 -3.11 -13.40
C THR A 155 15.91 -2.43 -14.01
N PRO A 156 15.48 -2.83 -15.23
CA PRO A 156 14.19 -2.42 -15.78
C PRO A 156 13.02 -3.22 -15.19
N HIS A 157 13.26 -4.18 -14.29
CA HIS A 157 12.24 -5.04 -13.68
C HIS A 157 11.67 -4.45 -12.38
N VAL A 158 11.54 -3.13 -12.35
CA VAL A 158 10.90 -2.35 -11.29
C VAL A 158 9.68 -1.63 -11.86
N LEU A 159 8.59 -1.56 -11.11
CA LEU A 159 7.43 -0.73 -11.45
C LEU A 159 7.34 0.47 -10.52
N GLY A 160 6.61 1.52 -10.89
CA GLY A 160 6.41 2.71 -10.05
C GLY A 160 7.58 3.70 -10.04
N ILE A 161 8.46 3.65 -11.03
CA ILE A 161 9.46 4.71 -11.28
C ILE A 161 8.79 5.97 -11.85
N ARG A 162 9.50 7.10 -11.84
CA ARG A 162 9.03 8.38 -12.40
C ARG A 162 8.55 8.25 -13.84
N CYS A 163 7.55 9.05 -14.18
CA CYS A 163 7.02 9.12 -15.56
C CYS A 163 8.08 9.58 -16.57
N GLU A 164 8.97 10.48 -16.16
CA GLU A 164 10.10 10.97 -16.96
C GLU A 164 11.06 9.85 -17.39
N ASP A 165 11.15 8.80 -16.57
CA ASP A 165 12.00 7.63 -16.81
C ASP A 165 11.22 6.47 -17.47
N GLY A 166 10.00 6.73 -17.94
CA GLY A 166 9.13 5.74 -18.60
C GLY A 166 8.26 4.91 -17.66
N GLY A 167 8.16 5.28 -16.38
CA GLY A 167 7.24 4.69 -15.42
C GLY A 167 5.86 5.35 -15.39
N CYS A 168 5.10 5.06 -14.34
CA CYS A 168 3.76 5.62 -14.10
C CYS A 168 3.68 6.52 -12.84
N GLY A 169 4.80 6.74 -12.14
CA GLY A 169 4.87 7.59 -10.96
C GLY A 169 4.27 6.96 -9.69
N GLY A 170 3.93 7.82 -8.72
CA GLY A 170 3.47 7.44 -7.38
C GLY A 170 2.18 6.60 -7.40
N LYS A 171 2.19 5.48 -6.65
CA LYS A 171 1.07 4.54 -6.55
C LYS A 171 -0.19 5.12 -5.90
N SER A 172 -0.05 6.20 -5.13
CA SER A 172 -1.12 6.73 -4.28
C SER A 172 -2.32 7.18 -5.12
N SER A 173 -2.10 7.97 -6.18
CA SER A 173 -3.20 8.51 -7.00
C SER A 173 -4.07 7.42 -7.65
N TYR A 174 -3.46 6.37 -8.21
CA TYR A 174 -4.20 5.24 -8.79
C TYR A 174 -4.92 4.41 -7.73
N THR A 175 -4.28 4.20 -6.57
CA THR A 175 -4.88 3.46 -5.45
C THR A 175 -6.09 4.20 -4.90
N THR A 176 -5.97 5.51 -4.67
CA THR A 176 -7.08 6.37 -4.24
C THR A 176 -8.22 6.35 -5.26
N THR A 177 -7.91 6.43 -6.57
CA THR A 177 -8.94 6.35 -7.63
C THR A 177 -9.72 5.04 -7.56
N GLY A 178 -9.04 3.92 -7.31
CA GLY A 178 -9.68 2.61 -7.12
C GLY A 178 -10.55 2.56 -5.86
N ILE A 179 -10.05 3.12 -4.74
CA ILE A 179 -10.81 3.22 -3.48
C ILE A 179 -12.07 4.05 -3.67
N ILE A 180 -11.98 5.23 -4.30
CA ILE A 180 -13.12 6.10 -4.59
C ILE A 180 -14.12 5.38 -5.50
N SER A 181 -13.66 4.70 -6.56
CA SER A 181 -14.55 3.95 -7.45
C SER A 181 -15.28 2.82 -6.71
N ALA A 182 -14.61 2.13 -5.79
CA ALA A 182 -15.22 1.10 -4.95
C ALA A 182 -16.26 1.71 -3.99
N LEU A 183 -15.94 2.85 -3.37
CA LEU A 183 -16.88 3.60 -2.54
C LEU A 183 -18.14 3.98 -3.34
N GLU A 184 -17.99 4.55 -4.54
CA GLU A 184 -19.11 4.96 -5.39
C GLU A 184 -19.97 3.77 -5.83
N THR A 185 -19.36 2.62 -6.11
CA THR A 185 -20.06 1.38 -6.44
C THR A 185 -20.90 0.87 -5.26
N LEU A 186 -20.47 1.16 -4.02
CA LEU A 186 -21.21 0.85 -2.79
C LEU A 186 -22.26 1.91 -2.43
N ASP A 187 -22.54 2.86 -3.33
CA ASP A 187 -23.51 3.94 -3.15
C ASP A 187 -23.25 4.75 -1.86
N VAL A 188 -21.98 5.09 -1.58
CA VAL A 188 -21.65 5.95 -0.44
C VAL A 188 -22.33 7.31 -0.50
N HIS A 189 -22.79 7.76 -1.68
CA HIS A 189 -23.55 8.98 -1.83
C HIS A 189 -24.85 8.99 -1.01
N SER A 190 -25.44 7.82 -0.74
CA SER A 190 -26.58 7.69 0.18
C SER A 190 -26.26 8.10 1.64
N TYR A 191 -24.97 8.27 1.98
CA TYR A 191 -24.49 8.70 3.30
C TYR A 191 -24.16 10.20 3.37
N LYS A 192 -24.43 11.00 2.33
CA LYS A 192 -24.09 12.44 2.32
C LYS A 192 -24.66 13.25 3.49
N ASP A 193 -25.83 12.87 3.99
CA ASP A 193 -26.48 13.54 5.13
C ASP A 193 -26.24 12.83 6.49
N ARG A 194 -25.38 11.81 6.52
CA ARG A 194 -25.06 11.01 7.72
C ARG A 194 -23.68 11.38 8.26
N SER A 195 -23.39 10.93 9.48
CA SER A 195 -22.04 11.00 10.04
C SER A 195 -21.05 10.30 9.12
N VAL A 196 -19.96 11.00 8.75
CA VAL A 196 -18.79 10.40 8.09
C VAL A 196 -17.60 10.51 9.03
N THR A 197 -16.83 9.42 9.15
CA THR A 197 -15.59 9.37 9.92
C THR A 197 -14.47 8.85 9.03
N LEU A 198 -13.38 9.62 8.91
CA LEU A 198 -12.23 9.30 8.09
C LEU A 198 -11.03 9.00 8.99
N ILE A 199 -10.57 7.75 9.01
CA ILE A 199 -9.48 7.29 9.87
C ILE A 199 -8.19 7.16 9.04
N GLY A 200 -7.09 7.72 9.51
CA GLY A 200 -5.80 7.72 8.78
C GLY A 200 -5.75 8.78 7.68
N SER A 201 -6.46 9.89 7.84
CA SER A 201 -6.62 10.93 6.81
C SER A 201 -5.39 11.78 6.54
N ASP A 202 -4.33 11.70 7.36
CA ASP A 202 -3.02 12.31 7.06
C ASP A 202 -2.08 11.32 6.31
N GLY A 203 -2.57 10.11 6.00
CA GLY A 203 -1.84 9.09 5.27
C GLY A 203 -1.62 9.43 3.79
N ALA A 204 -0.69 8.70 3.15
CA ALA A 204 -0.37 8.85 1.72
C ALA A 204 -1.59 8.67 0.79
N LEU A 205 -2.57 7.86 1.22
CA LEU A 205 -3.85 7.64 0.55
C LEU A 205 -4.97 8.45 1.21
N GLY A 206 -4.91 8.57 2.54
CA GLY A 206 -5.97 9.15 3.35
C GLY A 206 -6.25 10.62 3.03
N ILE A 207 -5.24 11.39 2.63
CA ILE A 207 -5.43 12.79 2.27
C ILE A 207 -6.30 12.97 1.03
N ASP A 208 -6.09 12.14 -0.01
CA ASP A 208 -6.86 12.21 -1.24
C ASP A 208 -8.28 11.66 -1.03
N VAL A 209 -8.43 10.61 -0.20
CA VAL A 209 -9.75 10.10 0.19
C VAL A 209 -10.50 11.16 1.01
N ALA A 210 -9.84 11.84 1.93
CA ALA A 210 -10.45 12.92 2.70
C ALA A 210 -10.88 14.08 1.80
N ASP A 211 -10.01 14.52 0.88
CA ASP A 211 -10.34 15.54 -0.10
C ASP A 211 -11.59 15.19 -0.92
N TYR A 212 -11.73 13.92 -1.34
CA TYR A 212 -12.94 13.46 -2.02
C TYR A 212 -14.22 13.69 -1.21
N PHE A 213 -14.25 13.33 0.08
CA PHE A 213 -15.43 13.54 0.92
C PHE A 213 -15.73 15.01 1.17
N LEU A 214 -14.67 15.82 1.35
CA LEU A 214 -14.80 17.25 1.65
C LEU A 214 -15.29 18.05 0.43
N THR A 215 -14.74 17.76 -0.75
CA THR A 215 -15.14 18.40 -2.01
C THR A 215 -16.55 17.99 -2.45
N ASN A 216 -16.99 16.77 -2.14
CA ASN A 216 -18.32 16.27 -2.49
C ASN A 216 -19.43 16.62 -1.46
N SER A 217 -19.13 17.50 -0.52
CA SER A 217 -20.08 18.08 0.45
C SER A 217 -20.76 17.04 1.34
N TYR A 218 -20.01 16.03 1.82
CA TYR A 218 -20.53 15.11 2.84
C TYR A 218 -20.68 15.84 4.17
N ALA A 219 -21.92 15.93 4.64
CA ALA A 219 -22.24 16.59 5.89
C ALA A 219 -21.61 15.83 7.07
N HIS A 220 -21.36 16.56 8.16
CA HIS A 220 -20.90 15.99 9.42
C HIS A 220 -19.60 15.16 9.32
N THR A 221 -18.74 15.40 8.33
CA THR A 221 -17.45 14.72 8.21
C THR A 221 -16.54 15.05 9.41
N GLN A 222 -15.89 14.04 9.98
CA GLN A 222 -14.82 14.19 10.97
C GLN A 222 -13.65 13.28 10.63
N VAL A 223 -12.47 13.67 11.09
CA VAL A 223 -11.21 12.97 10.83
C VAL A 223 -10.64 12.37 12.12
N CYS A 224 -9.84 11.32 11.99
CA CYS A 224 -9.18 10.64 13.10
C CYS A 224 -7.79 10.20 12.64
N ASP A 225 -6.76 10.92 13.09
CA ASP A 225 -5.36 10.61 12.78
C ASP A 225 -4.47 10.95 13.97
N VAL A 226 -3.43 10.14 14.19
CA VAL A 226 -2.46 10.32 15.28
C VAL A 226 -1.61 11.59 15.12
N VAL A 227 -1.55 12.13 13.90
CA VAL A 227 -0.83 13.39 13.60
C VAL A 227 -1.60 14.62 14.10
N TYR A 228 -2.92 14.51 14.29
CA TYR A 228 -3.74 15.65 14.68
C TYR A 228 -3.69 15.92 16.19
N ASP A 229 -3.18 17.09 16.56
CA ASP A 229 -3.05 17.56 17.94
C ASP A 229 -4.16 18.55 18.38
N LYS A 230 -5.05 18.90 17.45
CA LYS A 230 -6.13 19.88 17.64
C LYS A 230 -7.49 19.27 17.35
N ASP A 231 -8.50 19.77 18.06
CA ASP A 231 -9.90 19.36 17.86
C ASP A 231 -10.47 19.79 16.51
N ASN A 232 -9.83 20.74 15.81
CA ASN A 232 -10.27 21.24 14.52
C ASN A 232 -9.07 21.34 13.56
N ILE A 233 -9.20 20.71 12.40
CA ILE A 233 -8.16 20.61 11.38
C ILE A 233 -8.58 21.40 10.14
N GLU A 234 -7.67 22.22 9.64
CA GLU A 234 -7.82 22.90 8.38
C GLU A 234 -7.37 21.96 7.26
N PHE A 235 -8.30 21.58 6.38
CA PHE A 235 -7.98 20.87 5.16
C PHE A 235 -7.96 21.83 3.98
N PRO A 236 -6.95 21.74 3.09
CA PRO A 236 -6.98 22.44 1.82
C PRO A 236 -8.28 22.11 1.07
N GLY A 237 -9.04 23.12 0.64
CA GLY A 237 -10.30 22.93 -0.11
C GLY A 237 -11.57 22.80 0.73
N ALA A 238 -11.47 22.62 2.05
CA ALA A 238 -12.64 22.62 2.93
C ALA A 238 -13.15 24.04 3.20
N SER A 239 -14.47 24.24 3.16
CA SER A 239 -15.10 25.56 3.43
C SER A 239 -15.04 25.98 4.91
N SER A 240 -14.75 25.04 5.81
CA SER A 240 -14.65 25.23 7.26
C SER A 240 -13.72 24.20 7.88
N ALA A 241 -13.17 24.48 9.05
CA ALA A 241 -12.40 23.50 9.81
C ALA A 241 -13.24 22.26 10.12
N ILE A 242 -12.58 21.10 10.11
CA ILE A 242 -13.20 19.80 10.31
C ILE A 242 -12.85 19.28 11.69
N GLY A 243 -13.83 18.70 12.38
CA GLY A 243 -13.59 18.14 13.71
C GLY A 243 -12.63 16.96 13.65
N SER A 244 -11.65 16.95 14.54
CA SER A 244 -10.75 15.82 14.79
C SER A 244 -11.26 15.00 15.96
N LEU A 245 -11.12 13.68 15.85
CA LEU A 245 -11.42 12.72 16.90
C LEU A 245 -10.11 12.19 17.50
N PRO A 246 -10.12 11.79 18.78
CA PRO A 246 -8.95 11.16 19.39
C PRO A 246 -8.51 9.93 18.60
N ALA A 247 -7.22 9.83 18.29
CA ALA A 247 -6.62 8.68 17.63
C ALA A 247 -5.56 8.03 18.53
N LYS A 248 -5.30 6.74 18.31
CA LYS A 248 -4.24 6.01 19.01
C LYS A 248 -3.54 5.06 18.03
N TRP A 249 -2.23 4.92 18.20
CA TRP A 249 -1.44 3.96 17.43
C TRP A 249 -1.95 2.54 17.64
N GLY A 250 -2.20 1.84 16.54
CA GLY A 250 -2.55 0.42 16.56
C GLY A 250 -4.01 0.08 16.86
N GLU A 251 -4.92 1.06 17.00
CA GLU A 251 -6.34 0.81 17.24
C GLU A 251 -7.25 1.95 16.71
N PHE A 252 -8.48 1.62 16.34
CA PHE A 252 -9.56 2.59 16.14
C PHE A 252 -10.20 2.89 17.49
N THR A 253 -10.23 4.17 17.85
CA THR A 253 -10.70 4.60 19.16
C THR A 253 -12.22 4.52 19.28
N ASP A 254 -12.70 4.32 20.51
CA ASP A 254 -14.13 4.31 20.81
C ASP A 254 -14.91 5.52 20.23
N PRO A 255 -14.41 6.77 20.35
CA PRO A 255 -15.06 7.93 19.76
C PRO A 255 -15.25 7.86 18.24
N CYS A 256 -14.30 7.30 17.48
CA CYS A 256 -14.43 7.23 16.02
C CYS A 256 -15.45 6.17 15.59
N LEU A 257 -15.49 5.03 16.29
CA LEU A 257 -16.41 3.93 16.01
C LEU A 257 -17.86 4.24 16.41
N ARG A 258 -18.07 4.92 17.53
CA ARG A 258 -19.42 5.25 18.05
C ARG A 258 -20.22 6.21 17.16
N ARG A 259 -19.55 6.96 16.27
CA ARG A 259 -20.22 7.91 15.36
C ARG A 259 -21.16 7.22 14.38
N GLY A 260 -20.87 5.99 14.01
CA GLY A 260 -21.61 5.22 13.03
C GLY A 260 -21.74 5.93 11.67
N GLY A 261 -22.79 5.61 10.92
CA GLY A 261 -23.00 6.17 9.59
C GLY A 261 -22.05 5.55 8.58
N LEU A 262 -21.08 6.33 8.09
CA LEU A 262 -20.02 5.86 7.20
C LEU A 262 -18.66 6.03 7.90
N ILE A 263 -17.91 4.94 8.02
CA ILE A 263 -16.53 4.94 8.52
C ILE A 263 -15.64 4.46 7.38
N VAL A 264 -14.69 5.31 6.98
CA VAL A 264 -13.66 4.97 5.98
C VAL A 264 -12.30 5.01 6.65
N ALA A 265 -11.63 3.87 6.70
CA ALA A 265 -10.29 3.75 7.27
C ALA A 265 -9.28 3.53 6.15
N THR A 266 -8.27 4.40 6.07
CA THR A 266 -7.09 4.25 5.20
C THR A 266 -5.86 4.06 6.07
N THR A 267 -5.80 2.91 6.76
CA THR A 267 -4.82 2.63 7.82
C THR A 267 -3.83 1.52 7.44
N VAL A 268 -2.92 1.17 8.34
CA VAL A 268 -1.83 0.23 8.06
C VAL A 268 -1.67 -0.71 9.25
N GLY A 269 -2.12 -1.96 9.12
CA GLY A 269 -1.93 -2.95 10.18
C GLY A 269 -3.18 -3.68 10.62
N ASN A 270 -3.15 -4.01 11.91
CA ASN A 270 -4.14 -4.79 12.65
C ASN A 270 -5.00 -3.86 13.53
N GLU A 271 -5.15 -2.58 13.16
CA GLU A 271 -5.91 -1.62 13.96
C GLU A 271 -7.35 -2.08 14.15
N LEU A 272 -7.96 -2.66 13.11
CA LEU A 272 -9.27 -3.27 13.23
C LEU A 272 -9.26 -4.36 14.31
N GLU A 273 -8.32 -5.32 14.30
CA GLU A 273 -8.24 -6.43 15.27
C GLU A 273 -8.12 -5.98 16.74
N ASN A 274 -7.51 -4.82 16.97
CA ASN A 274 -7.33 -4.27 18.32
C ASN A 274 -8.48 -3.34 18.76
N SER A 275 -9.52 -3.20 17.94
CA SER A 275 -10.61 -2.25 18.17
C SER A 275 -11.85 -2.90 18.76
N ASN A 276 -12.62 -2.11 19.52
CA ASN A 276 -13.90 -2.57 20.06
C ASN A 276 -15.02 -2.45 19.01
N TRP A 277 -15.32 -3.50 18.26
CA TRP A 277 -16.37 -3.42 17.22
C TRP A 277 -17.79 -3.40 17.77
N HIS A 278 -17.98 -3.87 19.01
CA HIS A 278 -19.32 -3.99 19.61
C HIS A 278 -19.99 -2.65 19.89
N ILE A 279 -19.25 -1.54 19.80
CA ILE A 279 -19.76 -0.18 19.99
C ILE A 279 -20.18 0.51 18.68
N ILE A 280 -19.96 -0.14 17.53
CA ILE A 280 -20.37 0.39 16.23
C ILE A 280 -21.90 0.33 16.16
N PRO A 281 -22.58 1.47 15.92
CA PRO A 281 -24.04 1.49 15.78
C PRO A 281 -24.55 0.63 14.62
N GLU A 282 -25.74 0.04 14.77
CA GLU A 282 -26.41 -0.69 13.70
C GLU A 282 -26.64 0.20 12.47
N GLY A 283 -26.48 -0.37 11.27
CA GLY A 283 -26.62 0.37 10.00
C GLY A 283 -25.38 1.18 9.61
N THR A 284 -24.27 1.06 10.34
CA THR A 284 -22.98 1.64 9.95
C THR A 284 -22.35 0.85 8.80
N LEU A 285 -21.87 1.57 7.79
CA LEU A 285 -20.98 1.03 6.76
C LEU A 285 -19.54 1.33 7.16
N LEU A 286 -18.77 0.29 7.47
CA LEU A 286 -17.34 0.39 7.73
C LEU A 286 -16.58 -0.17 6.54
N LEU A 287 -15.69 0.64 5.98
CA LEU A 287 -14.83 0.28 4.86
C LEU A 287 -13.38 0.54 5.25
N GLU A 288 -12.57 -0.51 5.18
CA GLU A 288 -11.15 -0.45 5.49
C GLU A 288 -10.33 -0.71 4.23
N PHE A 289 -9.39 0.20 3.97
CA PHE A 289 -8.47 0.18 2.84
C PHE A 289 -7.06 0.30 3.39
N GLY A 290 -6.49 -0.82 3.81
CA GLY A 290 -5.16 -0.86 4.40
C GLY A 290 -4.23 -1.89 3.76
N GLN A 291 -2.93 -1.68 3.95
CA GLN A 291 -1.95 -2.75 3.83
C GLN A 291 -1.88 -3.45 5.20
N THR A 292 -2.00 -4.77 5.24
CA THR A 292 -1.69 -5.53 6.46
C THR A 292 -0.23 -5.30 6.82
N ALA A 293 0.02 -4.61 7.94
CA ALA A 293 1.28 -4.65 8.66
C ALA A 293 1.18 -5.74 9.72
N SER A 294 1.83 -6.86 9.45
CA SER A 294 2.27 -7.79 10.48
C SER A 294 3.31 -7.08 11.36
N SER A 295 3.07 -7.11 12.66
CA SER A 295 3.99 -6.65 13.71
C SER A 295 5.17 -7.58 13.87
#